data_AF-A0A8H7F8M9-F1
#
_entry.id   AF-A0A8H7F8M9-F1
#
_cell.length_a   1.000
_cell.length_b   1.000
_cell.length_c   1.000
_cell.angle_alpha   90.00
_cell.angle_beta   90.00
_cell.angle_gamma   90.00
#
_symmetry.space_group_name_H-M   'P 1'
#
loop_
_entity.id
_entity.type
_entity.pdbx_description
1 polymer ?
#
loop_
_entity_poly.entity_id
_entity_poly.type
_entity_poly.pdbx_seq_one_letter_code
_entity_poly.pdbx_strand_id
1 'polypeptide(L)'
;MASPTEDDKDELLLACRYGDLEDVQHFVDQFGPGRVAEVVDSNGNTVIHMAAGNGHQDVLDYILPIVPPSLLSAQNHSGSTPLHWAALNAHLSVVKQIVQLPDGPGSDLIDIKNKAGRSPLAEAEMVGWDEGAQWLVETMRLDPGPREADKDDHMGDDEAIVTKDIQVEIEDADGQIAGMTIKYNSSVDHMAYSRRLHTFTWESLPPSQIIHLGR
;
A
#
# COMPACT_ATOMS: atom_id res chain seq x y z
N MET A 1 -14.46 -0.95 38.54
CA MET A 1 -15.23 -0.51 37.36
C MET A 1 -16.12 -1.66 36.93
N ALA A 2 -17.36 -1.38 36.53
CA ALA A 2 -18.22 -2.40 35.95
C ALA A 2 -17.64 -2.86 34.60
N SER A 3 -17.98 -4.06 34.15
CA SER A 3 -17.69 -4.47 32.78
C SER A 3 -18.77 -3.88 31.85
N PRO A 4 -18.40 -3.38 30.66
CA PRO A 4 -19.37 -2.89 29.69
C PRO A 4 -20.28 -4.03 29.22
N THR A 5 -21.56 -3.71 29.04
CA THR A 5 -22.55 -4.60 28.40
C THR A 5 -22.30 -4.69 26.90
N GLU A 6 -23.03 -5.55 26.19
CA GLU A 6 -22.94 -5.60 24.72
C GLU A 6 -23.46 -4.30 24.08
N ASP A 7 -24.53 -3.71 24.64
CA ASP A 7 -25.05 -2.43 24.16
C ASP A 7 -24.01 -1.31 24.31
N ASP A 8 -23.30 -1.23 25.45
CA ASP A 8 -22.23 -0.24 25.65
C ASP A 8 -21.09 -0.39 24.63
N LYS A 9 -20.79 -1.62 24.23
CA LYS A 9 -19.75 -1.92 23.22
C LYS A 9 -20.20 -1.53 21.83
N ASP A 10 -21.45 -1.85 21.48
CA ASP A 10 -22.05 -1.47 20.21
C ASP A 10 -22.14 0.06 20.07
N GLU A 11 -22.52 0.76 21.15
CA GLU A 11 -22.51 2.21 21.22
C GLU A 11 -21.10 2.77 21.01
N LEU A 12 -20.06 2.21 21.66
CA LEU A 12 -18.68 2.64 21.43
C LEU A 12 -18.25 2.46 19.96
N LEU A 13 -18.60 1.33 19.34
CA LEU A 13 -18.28 1.07 17.93
C LEU A 13 -19.00 2.05 16.99
N LEU A 14 -20.25 2.39 17.29
CA LEU A 14 -21.01 3.40 16.55
C LEU A 14 -20.39 4.80 16.73
N ALA A 15 -20.01 5.18 17.95
CA ALA A 15 -19.33 6.43 18.24
C ALA A 15 -18.02 6.53 17.43
N CYS A 16 -17.20 5.46 17.43
CA CYS A 16 -15.99 5.41 16.62
C CYS A 16 -16.27 5.48 15.11
N ARG A 17 -17.38 4.88 14.64
CA ARG A 17 -17.76 4.90 13.23
C ARG A 17 -18.24 6.26 12.76
N TYR A 18 -18.92 7.01 13.62
CA TYR A 18 -19.52 8.31 13.29
C TYR A 18 -18.68 9.51 13.75
N GLY A 19 -17.59 9.28 14.47
CA GLY A 19 -16.68 10.34 14.93
C GLY A 19 -17.20 11.04 16.18
N ASP A 20 -18.01 10.36 16.99
CA ASP A 20 -18.54 10.92 18.24
C ASP A 20 -17.49 10.79 19.35
N LEU A 21 -16.59 11.77 19.41
CA LEU A 21 -15.53 11.79 20.42
C LEU A 21 -16.07 11.89 21.85
N GLU A 22 -17.20 12.58 22.07
CA GLU A 22 -17.78 12.75 23.40
C GLU A 22 -18.25 11.40 23.95
N ASP A 23 -18.91 10.58 23.14
CA ASP A 23 -19.35 9.24 23.54
C ASP A 23 -18.17 8.28 23.76
N VAL A 24 -17.10 8.40 22.94
CA VAL A 24 -15.86 7.64 23.16
C VAL A 24 -15.23 8.00 24.50
N GLN A 25 -15.14 9.29 24.82
CA GLN A 25 -14.60 9.77 26.10
C GLN A 25 -15.46 9.31 27.27
N HIS A 26 -16.78 9.39 27.13
CA HIS A 26 -17.72 8.93 28.15
C HIS A 26 -17.56 7.43 28.43
N PHE A 27 -17.41 6.59 27.40
CA PHE A 27 -17.12 5.17 27.58
C PHE A 27 -15.82 4.95 28.36
N VAL A 28 -14.75 5.68 28.02
CA VAL A 28 -13.46 5.58 28.71
C VAL A 28 -13.57 6.01 30.17
N ASP A 29 -14.30 7.08 30.47
CA ASP A 29 -14.53 7.56 31.83
C ASP A 29 -15.30 6.54 32.68
N GLN A 30 -16.26 5.83 32.09
CA GLN A 30 -17.07 4.83 32.78
C GLN A 30 -16.34 3.49 33.00
N PHE A 31 -15.67 2.98 31.97
CA PHE A 31 -15.17 1.59 31.95
C PHE A 31 -13.63 1.50 32.00
N GLY A 32 -12.94 2.62 31.77
CA GLY A 32 -11.49 2.71 31.71
C GLY A 32 -10.92 2.39 30.31
N PRO A 33 -9.70 2.88 30.01
CA PRO A 33 -9.08 2.76 28.70
C PRO A 33 -8.81 1.32 28.27
N GLY A 34 -8.51 0.43 29.23
CA GLY A 34 -8.22 -0.98 28.94
C GLY A 34 -9.39 -1.73 28.29
N ARG A 35 -10.64 -1.30 28.53
CA ARG A 35 -11.83 -1.93 27.94
C ARG A 35 -12.01 -1.58 26.47
N VAL A 36 -11.53 -0.43 26.03
CA VAL A 36 -11.64 0.03 24.63
C VAL A 36 -11.00 -0.99 23.67
N ALA A 37 -9.84 -1.54 24.03
CA ALA A 37 -9.11 -2.49 23.20
C ALA A 37 -9.78 -3.87 23.09
N GLU A 38 -10.70 -4.20 24.00
CA GLU A 38 -11.43 -5.48 24.01
C GLU A 38 -12.70 -5.44 23.15
N VAL A 39 -13.11 -4.26 22.69
CA VAL A 39 -14.35 -4.07 21.93
C VAL A 39 -14.15 -4.40 20.45
N VAL A 40 -14.94 -5.37 19.97
CA VAL A 40 -15.00 -5.79 18.57
C VAL A 40 -16.44 -6.08 18.16
N ASP A 41 -16.77 -5.81 16.89
CA ASP A 41 -18.08 -6.18 16.33
C ASP A 41 -18.14 -7.68 15.94
N SER A 42 -19.30 -8.11 15.45
CA SER A 42 -19.52 -9.48 14.95
C SER A 42 -18.66 -9.88 13.73
N ASN A 43 -18.01 -8.92 13.06
CA ASN A 43 -17.06 -9.13 11.98
C ASN A 43 -15.59 -9.06 12.46
N GLY A 44 -15.36 -8.94 13.76
CA GLY A 44 -14.03 -8.78 14.34
C GLY A 44 -13.41 -7.40 14.09
N ASN A 45 -14.21 -6.40 13.71
CA ASN A 45 -13.75 -5.03 13.55
C ASN A 45 -13.55 -4.39 14.93
N THR A 46 -12.36 -3.88 15.17
CA THR A 46 -12.02 -3.12 16.39
C THR A 46 -12.51 -1.67 16.28
N VAL A 47 -12.48 -0.94 17.40
CA VAL A 47 -12.72 0.51 17.43
C VAL A 47 -11.84 1.29 16.43
N ILE A 48 -10.60 0.84 16.19
CA ILE A 48 -9.68 1.48 15.24
C ILE A 48 -10.15 1.22 13.80
N HIS A 49 -10.69 0.04 13.47
CA HIS A 49 -11.27 -0.19 12.14
C HIS A 49 -12.40 0.80 11.85
N MET A 50 -13.28 1.01 12.84
CA MET A 50 -14.42 1.91 12.72
C MET A 50 -13.97 3.36 12.51
N ALA A 51 -13.07 3.87 13.36
CA ALA A 51 -12.59 5.24 13.24
C ALA A 51 -11.74 5.45 11.97
N ALA A 52 -10.81 4.53 11.68
CA ALA A 52 -9.88 4.66 10.56
C ALA A 52 -10.59 4.56 9.20
N GLY A 53 -11.53 3.61 9.07
CA GLY A 53 -12.29 3.45 7.85
C GLY A 53 -13.27 4.59 7.55
N ASN A 54 -13.55 5.46 8.52
CA ASN A 54 -14.46 6.60 8.33
C ASN A 54 -13.74 7.96 8.46
N GLY A 55 -12.42 7.97 8.63
CA GLY A 55 -11.61 9.19 8.57
C GLY A 55 -11.57 10.02 9.85
N HIS A 56 -11.98 9.47 11.00
CA HIS A 56 -12.13 10.21 12.27
C HIS A 56 -10.81 10.34 13.01
N GLN A 57 -10.02 11.34 12.63
CA GLN A 57 -8.69 11.57 13.20
C GLN A 57 -8.71 11.97 14.67
N ASP A 58 -9.71 12.73 15.09
CA ASP A 58 -9.92 13.19 16.47
C ASP A 58 -10.19 12.03 17.43
N VAL A 59 -11.02 11.07 17.00
CA VAL A 59 -11.23 9.81 17.72
C VAL A 59 -9.93 9.01 17.80
N LEU A 60 -9.17 8.93 16.71
CA LEU A 60 -7.88 8.24 16.70
C LEU A 60 -6.83 8.93 17.58
N ASP A 61 -6.76 10.26 17.58
CA ASP A 61 -5.87 11.03 18.45
C ASP A 61 -6.13 10.75 19.93
N TYR A 62 -7.38 10.46 20.29
CA TYR A 62 -7.77 10.09 21.64
C TYR A 62 -7.52 8.61 21.96
N ILE A 63 -7.86 7.69 21.04
CA ILE A 63 -7.81 6.24 21.30
C ILE A 63 -6.39 5.68 21.18
N LEU A 64 -5.59 6.10 20.19
CA LEU A 64 -4.27 5.51 19.92
C LEU A 64 -3.31 5.55 21.12
N PRO A 65 -3.24 6.63 21.93
CA PRO A 65 -2.38 6.68 23.12
C PRO A 65 -2.83 5.75 24.27
N ILE A 66 -4.08 5.30 24.27
CA ILE A 66 -4.68 4.55 25.40
C ILE A 66 -4.91 3.06 25.10
N VAL A 67 -4.67 2.62 23.86
CA VAL A 67 -4.78 1.22 23.42
C VAL A 67 -3.41 0.64 23.05
N PRO A 68 -3.21 -0.68 23.13
CA PRO A 68 -1.95 -1.28 22.71
C PRO A 68 -1.71 -1.10 21.19
N PRO A 69 -0.49 -0.72 20.76
CA PRO A 69 -0.19 -0.52 19.33
C PRO A 69 -0.41 -1.76 18.45
N SER A 70 -0.36 -2.96 19.04
CA SER A 70 -0.67 -4.22 18.35
C SER A 70 -2.10 -4.29 17.79
N LEU A 71 -3.01 -3.42 18.25
CA LEU A 71 -4.36 -3.33 17.72
C LEU A 71 -4.40 -2.77 16.28
N LEU A 72 -3.34 -2.07 15.85
CA LEU A 72 -3.20 -1.58 14.47
C LEU A 72 -2.91 -2.69 13.46
N SER A 73 -2.33 -3.80 13.91
CA SER A 73 -2.11 -5.01 13.10
C SER A 73 -3.24 -6.03 13.22
N ALA A 74 -4.26 -5.77 14.04
CA ALA A 74 -5.38 -6.69 14.23
C ALA A 74 -6.14 -6.88 12.92
N GLN A 75 -6.39 -8.14 12.55
CA GLN A 75 -7.12 -8.50 11.34
C GLN A 75 -8.55 -8.91 11.69
N ASN A 76 -9.52 -8.29 11.03
CA ASN A 76 -10.93 -8.65 11.14
C ASN A 76 -11.23 -10.02 10.47
N HIS A 77 -12.50 -10.44 10.45
CA HIS A 77 -12.90 -11.71 9.82
C HIS A 77 -12.61 -11.81 8.32
N SER A 78 -12.39 -10.68 7.63
CA SER A 78 -11.95 -10.63 6.23
C SER A 78 -10.42 -10.57 6.08
N GLY A 79 -9.67 -10.60 7.17
CA GLY A 79 -8.22 -10.43 7.17
C GLY A 79 -7.77 -8.97 7.03
N SER A 80 -8.69 -8.01 6.97
CA SER A 80 -8.35 -6.61 6.80
C SER A 80 -7.90 -6.01 8.13
N THR A 81 -6.88 -5.16 8.09
CA THR A 81 -6.45 -4.30 9.21
C THR A 81 -7.14 -2.93 9.12
N PRO A 82 -7.05 -2.08 10.16
CA PRO A 82 -7.55 -0.70 10.07
C PRO A 82 -6.95 0.09 8.91
N LEU A 83 -5.68 -0.16 8.57
CA LEU A 83 -5.01 0.49 7.44
C LEU A 83 -5.63 0.12 6.09
N HIS A 84 -6.13 -1.11 5.92
CA HIS A 84 -6.88 -1.49 4.72
C HIS A 84 -8.15 -0.64 4.56
N TRP A 85 -8.89 -0.40 5.66
CA TRP A 85 -10.13 0.36 5.62
C TRP A 85 -9.86 1.85 5.33
N ALA A 86 -8.84 2.43 5.98
CA ALA A 86 -8.43 3.81 5.71
C ALA A 86 -7.98 4.00 4.25
N ALA A 87 -7.29 3.00 3.69
CA ALA A 87 -6.84 3.03 2.30
C ALA A 87 -7.98 2.83 1.30
N LEU A 88 -8.86 1.86 1.54
CA LEU A 88 -10.04 1.59 0.72
C LEU A 88 -10.96 2.82 0.63
N ASN A 89 -11.06 3.60 1.71
CA ASN A 89 -11.94 4.78 1.79
C ASN A 89 -11.18 6.11 1.62
N ALA A 90 -9.93 6.08 1.15
CA ALA A 90 -9.15 7.25 0.77
C ALA A 90 -8.87 8.29 1.87
N HIS A 91 -8.65 7.84 3.11
CA HIS A 91 -8.37 8.72 4.25
C HIS A 91 -6.86 8.94 4.47
N LEU A 92 -6.23 9.82 3.70
CA LEU A 92 -4.77 10.05 3.73
C LEU A 92 -4.25 10.39 5.12
N SER A 93 -4.97 11.26 5.80
CA SER A 93 -4.55 11.83 7.08
C SER A 93 -4.54 10.75 8.17
N VAL A 94 -5.53 9.85 8.16
CA VAL A 94 -5.57 8.64 8.99
C VAL A 94 -4.46 7.65 8.62
N VAL A 95 -4.24 7.40 7.33
CA VAL A 95 -3.15 6.51 6.86
C VAL A 95 -1.80 6.97 7.41
N LYS A 96 -1.51 8.28 7.31
CA LYS A 96 -0.31 8.89 7.88
C LYS A 96 -0.25 8.74 9.39
N GLN A 97 -1.34 9.08 10.08
CA GLN A 97 -1.43 9.00 11.55
C GLN A 97 -1.16 7.59 12.08
N ILE A 98 -1.69 6.55 11.42
CA ILE A 98 -1.49 5.15 11.80
C ILE A 98 -0.06 4.67 11.53
N VAL A 99 0.45 4.90 10.31
CA VAL A 99 1.77 4.41 9.89
C VAL A 99 2.90 5.16 10.58
N GLN A 100 2.71 6.43 10.90
CA GLN A 100 3.72 7.28 11.56
C GLN A 100 3.55 7.32 13.09
N LEU A 101 2.69 6.48 13.67
CA LEU A 101 2.49 6.42 15.11
C LEU A 101 3.81 6.05 15.81
N PRO A 102 4.34 6.87 16.74
CA PRO A 102 5.52 6.51 17.52
C PRO A 102 5.29 5.21 18.30
N ASP A 103 6.30 4.34 18.32
CA ASP A 103 6.25 3.00 18.93
C ASP A 103 5.14 2.08 18.36
N GLY A 104 4.55 2.46 17.23
CA GLY A 104 3.61 1.66 16.47
C GLY A 104 4.29 0.67 15.51
N PRO A 105 3.52 -0.18 14.82
CA PRO A 105 4.08 -1.16 13.88
C PRO A 105 4.67 -0.53 12.60
N GLY A 106 4.49 0.77 12.36
CA GLY A 106 5.16 1.46 11.27
C GLY A 106 4.72 1.01 9.87
N SER A 107 5.68 0.98 8.95
CA SER A 107 5.48 0.55 7.55
C SER A 107 5.15 -0.94 7.40
N ASP A 108 5.39 -1.77 8.40
CA ASP A 108 5.06 -3.21 8.36
C ASP A 108 3.56 -3.44 8.13
N LEU A 109 2.72 -2.48 8.53
CA LEU A 109 1.27 -2.50 8.30
C LEU A 109 0.90 -2.49 6.81
N ILE A 110 1.75 -1.92 5.96
CA ILE A 110 1.48 -1.75 4.53
C ILE A 110 1.63 -3.09 3.77
N ASP A 111 2.36 -4.06 4.32
CA ASP A 111 2.59 -5.35 3.67
C ASP A 111 1.58 -6.44 4.08
N ILE A 112 0.80 -6.21 5.14
CA ILE A 112 -0.19 -7.17 5.63
C ILE A 112 -1.26 -7.40 4.55
N LYS A 113 -1.46 -8.67 4.16
CA LYS A 113 -2.49 -9.05 3.19
C LYS A 113 -3.76 -9.53 3.88
N ASN A 114 -4.91 -9.07 3.39
CA ASN A 114 -6.20 -9.61 3.79
C ASN A 114 -6.50 -10.97 3.15
N LYS A 115 -7.66 -11.58 3.46
CA LYS A 115 -8.04 -12.90 2.92
C LYS A 115 -8.23 -12.93 1.40
N ALA A 116 -8.36 -11.77 0.77
CA ALA A 116 -8.41 -11.66 -0.68
C ALA A 116 -7.01 -11.45 -1.30
N GLY A 117 -5.94 -11.53 -0.50
CA GLY A 117 -4.56 -11.36 -0.95
C GLY A 117 -4.15 -9.91 -1.21
N ARG A 118 -5.00 -8.94 -0.88
CA ARG A 118 -4.72 -7.51 -1.10
C ARG A 118 -4.08 -6.90 0.14
N SER A 119 -3.04 -6.10 -0.06
CA SER A 119 -2.49 -5.19 0.95
C SER A 119 -3.27 -3.87 1.00
N PRO A 120 -3.05 -2.99 1.99
CA PRO A 120 -3.63 -1.65 2.00
C PRO A 120 -3.31 -0.84 0.74
N LEU A 121 -2.10 -0.97 0.19
CA LEU A 121 -1.73 -0.35 -1.08
C LEU A 121 -2.60 -0.89 -2.24
N ALA A 122 -2.80 -2.21 -2.31
CA ALA A 122 -3.65 -2.80 -3.35
C ALA A 122 -5.14 -2.37 -3.21
N GLU A 123 -5.64 -2.13 -2.00
CA GLU A 123 -6.98 -1.56 -1.81
C GLU A 123 -7.04 -0.10 -2.31
N ALA A 124 -6.02 0.71 -2.03
CA ALA A 124 -5.92 2.10 -2.53
C ALA A 124 -5.90 2.15 -4.07
N GLU A 125 -5.12 1.28 -4.70
CA GLU A 125 -5.04 1.18 -6.17
C GLU A 125 -6.36 0.71 -6.79
N MET A 126 -7.03 -0.26 -6.16
CA MET A 126 -8.29 -0.83 -6.63
C MET A 126 -9.40 0.23 -6.71
N VAL A 127 -9.43 1.17 -5.75
CA VAL A 127 -10.39 2.28 -5.74
C VAL A 127 -9.91 3.52 -6.51
N GLY A 128 -8.70 3.49 -7.09
CA GLY A 128 -8.13 4.60 -7.85
C GLY A 128 -7.68 5.78 -6.99
N TRP A 129 -7.29 5.54 -5.74
CA TRP A 129 -6.82 6.57 -4.82
C TRP A 129 -5.31 6.84 -4.99
N ASP A 130 -4.98 7.60 -6.05
CA ASP A 130 -3.59 7.87 -6.45
C ASP A 130 -2.75 8.53 -5.36
N GLU A 131 -3.31 9.51 -4.64
CA GLU A 131 -2.57 10.27 -3.61
C GLU A 131 -2.10 9.38 -2.46
N GLY A 132 -2.98 8.50 -1.98
CA GLY A 132 -2.65 7.56 -0.91
C GLY A 132 -1.73 6.44 -1.39
N ALA A 133 -1.98 5.90 -2.57
CA ALA A 133 -1.11 4.88 -3.17
C ALA A 133 0.32 5.41 -3.33
N GLN A 134 0.48 6.65 -3.83
CA GLN A 134 1.79 7.29 -3.95
C GLN A 134 2.46 7.45 -2.58
N TRP A 135 1.72 7.88 -1.56
CA TRP A 135 2.28 8.05 -0.22
C TRP A 135 2.71 6.72 0.41
N LEU A 136 1.93 5.65 0.24
CA LEU A 136 2.27 4.32 0.73
C LEU A 136 3.53 3.76 0.05
N VAL A 137 3.65 3.92 -1.28
CA VAL A 137 4.85 3.52 -2.03
C VAL A 137 6.09 4.29 -1.58
N GLU A 138 5.97 5.60 -1.37
CA GLU A 138 7.08 6.42 -0.86
C GLU A 138 7.50 5.95 0.53
N THR A 139 6.54 5.66 1.40
CA THR A 139 6.81 5.19 2.78
C THR A 139 7.53 3.84 2.78
N MET A 140 7.12 2.89 1.94
CA MET A 140 7.80 1.60 1.77
C MET A 140 9.27 1.74 1.32
N ARG A 141 9.61 2.80 0.56
CA ARG A 141 10.98 3.03 0.07
C ARG A 141 11.90 3.65 1.12
N LEU A 142 11.33 4.43 2.03
CA LEU A 142 12.08 5.17 3.04
C LEU A 142 12.48 4.30 4.24
N ASP A 143 11.73 3.25 4.53
CA ASP A 143 12.00 2.31 5.62
C ASP A 143 12.13 0.88 5.10
N PRO A 144 13.31 0.49 4.55
CA PRO A 144 13.59 -0.91 4.29
C PRO A 144 13.84 -1.56 5.65
N GLY A 145 12.77 -1.85 6.39
CA GLY A 145 12.83 -2.68 7.58
C GLY A 145 13.61 -3.98 7.29
N PRO A 146 14.06 -4.72 8.31
CA PRO A 146 14.74 -5.98 8.09
C PRO A 146 13.75 -6.92 7.37
N ARG A 147 13.87 -7.00 6.04
CA ARG A 147 13.17 -7.98 5.21
C ARG A 147 13.46 -9.34 5.85
N GLU A 148 12.49 -9.91 6.54
CA GLU A 148 12.61 -11.30 6.95
C GLU A 148 12.80 -12.08 5.65
N ALA A 149 14.00 -12.65 5.48
CA ALA A 149 14.32 -13.50 4.36
C ALA A 149 13.21 -14.55 4.27
N ASP A 150 12.49 -14.52 3.16
CA ASP A 150 11.34 -15.33 2.87
C ASP A 150 11.61 -16.77 3.30
N LYS A 151 10.85 -17.26 4.28
CA LYS A 151 10.70 -18.69 4.45
C LYS A 151 9.82 -19.15 3.30
N ASP A 152 10.50 -19.56 2.24
CA ASP A 152 10.03 -20.47 1.21
C ASP A 152 8.90 -21.35 1.73
N ASP A 153 7.68 -21.12 1.22
CA ASP A 153 6.60 -22.11 1.21
C ASP A 153 5.48 -21.73 0.21
N HIS A 154 5.84 -21.32 -1.02
CA HIS A 154 5.16 -21.74 -2.25
C HIS A 154 5.91 -21.28 -3.51
N MET A 155 6.41 -22.27 -4.26
CA MET A 155 7.03 -22.12 -5.57
C MET A 155 6.08 -21.53 -6.62
N GLY A 156 6.59 -20.52 -7.35
CA GLY A 156 6.07 -19.96 -8.59
C GLY A 156 5.34 -18.62 -8.35
N ASP A 157 5.85 -17.44 -8.71
CA ASP A 157 6.71 -17.09 -9.83
C ASP A 157 7.58 -15.87 -9.42
N ASP A 158 8.87 -16.09 -9.21
CA ASP A 158 9.81 -14.99 -9.01
C ASP A 158 10.01 -14.26 -10.35
N GLU A 159 9.44 -13.07 -10.48
CA GLU A 159 9.91 -12.07 -11.45
C GLU A 159 11.31 -11.62 -11.04
N ALA A 160 12.31 -12.44 -11.37
CA ALA A 160 13.66 -11.96 -11.52
C ALA A 160 13.64 -10.82 -12.56
N ILE A 161 14.02 -9.61 -12.14
CA ILE A 161 14.29 -8.51 -13.05
C ILE A 161 15.47 -8.94 -13.93
N VAL A 162 15.17 -9.51 -15.09
CA VAL A 162 16.17 -9.88 -16.10
C VAL A 162 16.41 -8.64 -16.95
N THR A 163 17.48 -7.89 -16.65
CA THR A 163 18.07 -6.97 -17.63
C THR A 163 18.73 -7.81 -18.71
N LYS A 164 18.00 -8.11 -19.78
CA LYS A 164 18.55 -8.79 -20.96
C LYS A 164 18.92 -7.74 -22.00
N ASP A 165 20.22 -7.51 -22.15
CA ASP A 165 20.76 -6.86 -23.34
C ASP A 165 20.71 -7.88 -24.48
N ILE A 166 19.91 -7.60 -25.50
CA ILE A 166 19.78 -8.47 -26.68
C ILE A 166 20.68 -7.89 -27.77
N GLN A 167 21.75 -8.62 -28.10
CA GLN A 167 22.60 -8.30 -29.24
C GLN A 167 22.05 -9.00 -30.49
N VAL A 168 21.77 -8.21 -31.53
CA VAL A 168 21.32 -8.71 -32.84
C VAL A 168 22.41 -8.40 -33.85
N GLU A 169 22.96 -9.44 -34.46
CA GLU A 169 23.93 -9.34 -35.55
C GLU A 169 23.26 -9.81 -36.85
N ILE A 170 23.34 -8.99 -37.89
CA ILE A 170 22.80 -9.28 -39.22
C ILE A 170 23.96 -9.25 -40.21
N GLU A 171 24.17 -10.37 -40.91
CA GLU A 171 25.17 -10.51 -41.97
C GLU A 171 24.51 -10.35 -43.35
N ASP A 172 25.09 -9.51 -44.21
CA ASP A 172 24.63 -9.37 -45.59
C ASP A 172 25.16 -10.49 -46.50
N ALA A 173 24.69 -10.53 -47.76
CA ALA A 173 25.08 -11.56 -48.72
C ALA A 173 26.57 -11.52 -49.13
N ASP A 174 27.28 -10.44 -48.77
CA ASP A 174 28.69 -10.22 -49.05
C ASP A 174 29.59 -10.47 -47.81
N GLY A 175 29.00 -10.94 -46.70
CA GLY A 175 29.69 -11.34 -45.48
C GLY A 175 30.03 -10.19 -44.53
N GLN A 176 29.40 -9.02 -44.67
CA GLN A 176 29.56 -7.92 -43.71
C GLN A 176 28.52 -8.04 -42.60
N ILE A 177 28.99 -8.02 -41.34
CA ILE A 177 28.14 -8.12 -40.15
C ILE A 177 27.87 -6.73 -39.58
N ALA A 178 26.60 -6.36 -39.48
CA ALA A 178 26.14 -5.19 -38.75
C ALA A 178 25.49 -5.65 -37.42
N GLY A 179 26.06 -5.21 -36.30
CA GLY A 179 25.55 -5.49 -34.96
C GLY A 179 24.77 -4.31 -34.36
N MET A 180 23.65 -4.60 -33.70
CA MET A 180 22.90 -3.63 -32.89
C MET A 180 22.63 -4.22 -31.51
N THR A 181 22.82 -3.40 -30.47
CA THR A 181 22.50 -3.79 -29.08
C THR A 181 21.18 -3.13 -28.67
N ILE A 182 20.17 -3.95 -28.41
CA ILE A 182 18.88 -3.50 -27.91
C ILE A 182 18.91 -3.65 -26.39
N LYS A 183 18.96 -2.52 -25.68
CA LYS A 183 18.85 -2.48 -24.22
C LYS A 183 17.37 -2.47 -23.85
N TYR A 184 16.87 -3.57 -23.28
CA TYR A 184 15.52 -3.61 -22.74
C TYR A 184 15.54 -3.09 -21.31
N ASN A 185 15.11 -1.84 -21.13
CA ASN A 185 14.97 -1.24 -19.80
C ASN A 185 13.48 -1.23 -19.44
N SER A 186 12.99 -2.25 -18.74
CA SER A 186 11.70 -2.16 -18.05
C SER A 186 11.86 -1.35 -16.76
N SER A 187 12.42 -0.16 -16.86
CA SER A 187 12.14 0.88 -15.88
C SER A 187 10.80 1.43 -16.31
N VAL A 188 9.74 1.00 -15.63
CA VAL A 188 8.50 1.78 -15.57
C VAL A 188 8.90 3.16 -15.07
N ASP A 189 9.04 4.06 -16.02
CA ASP A 189 9.14 5.49 -15.83
C ASP A 189 7.81 5.90 -15.17
N HIS A 190 7.78 5.93 -13.84
CA HIS A 190 6.67 6.42 -13.01
C HIS A 190 6.53 7.95 -13.12
N MET A 191 6.68 8.47 -14.33
CA MET A 191 6.43 9.85 -14.73
C MET A 191 5.79 9.85 -16.13
N ALA A 192 4.50 9.53 -16.17
CA ALA A 192 3.51 10.20 -17.01
C ALA A 192 2.16 9.50 -16.87
N TYR A 193 1.31 10.04 -15.99
CA TYR A 193 -0.07 10.24 -16.39
C TYR A 193 -0.03 10.97 -17.77
N SER A 194 -0.63 10.35 -18.79
CA SER A 194 -0.84 10.89 -20.16
C SER A 194 0.30 10.72 -21.19
N ARG A 195 0.00 9.87 -22.19
CA ARG A 195 0.51 9.80 -23.59
C ARG A 195 2.02 10.00 -23.80
N ARG A 196 2.77 8.92 -24.09
CA ARG A 196 4.11 9.04 -24.71
C ARG A 196 4.09 8.65 -26.19
N LEU A 197 4.46 9.63 -27.01
CA LEU A 197 5.00 9.45 -28.35
C LEU A 197 6.37 8.76 -28.24
N HIS A 198 6.60 7.72 -29.04
CA HIS A 198 7.90 7.08 -29.18
C HIS A 198 8.90 8.04 -29.82
N THR A 199 10.03 8.32 -29.15
CA THR A 199 11.16 9.02 -29.77
C THR A 199 12.19 8.00 -30.23
N PHE A 200 12.26 7.78 -31.55
CA PHE A 200 13.36 7.09 -32.19
C PHE A 200 14.50 8.09 -32.38
N THR A 201 15.61 7.93 -31.65
CA THR A 201 16.83 8.68 -31.94
C THR A 201 17.59 7.96 -33.04
N TRP A 202 17.56 8.53 -34.24
CA TRP A 202 18.44 8.15 -35.33
C TRP A 202 19.76 8.89 -35.15
N GLU A 203 20.86 8.16 -34.92
CA GLU A 203 22.18 8.75 -35.19
C GLU A 203 22.40 8.74 -36.70
N SER A 204 22.62 9.93 -37.27
CA SER A 204 22.87 10.09 -38.72
C SER A 204 24.16 9.36 -39.09
N LEU A 205 24.05 8.30 -39.89
CA LEU A 205 25.20 7.72 -40.57
C LEU A 205 25.83 8.76 -41.52
N PRO A 206 27.16 8.74 -41.71
CA PRO A 206 27.82 9.64 -42.64
C PRO A 206 27.33 9.42 -44.09
N PRO A 207 27.38 10.44 -44.97
CA PRO A 207 26.63 10.48 -46.23
C PRO A 207 26.96 9.40 -47.27
N SER A 208 27.95 8.54 -47.03
CA SER A 208 28.38 7.50 -47.96
C SER A 208 27.53 6.22 -47.92
N GLN A 209 26.51 6.12 -47.06
CA GLN A 209 25.71 4.88 -46.90
C GLN A 209 24.18 5.09 -46.90
N ILE A 210 23.67 6.11 -47.60
CA ILE A 210 22.22 6.21 -47.84
C ILE A 210 21.88 5.33 -49.05
N ILE A 211 21.43 4.10 -48.80
CA ILE A 211 20.90 3.21 -49.84
C ILE A 211 19.44 3.60 -50.11
N HIS A 212 19.17 4.19 -51.27
CA HIS A 212 17.80 4.46 -51.72
C HIS A 212 17.12 3.15 -52.15
N LEU A 213 16.17 2.67 -51.35
CA LEU A 213 15.26 1.60 -51.76
C LEU A 213 14.07 2.21 -52.52
N GLY A 214 14.14 2.18 -53.85
CA GLY A 214 13.03 2.49 -54.74
C GLY A 214 12.23 1.23 -55.09
N ARG A 215 10.90 1.34 -54.88
CA ARG A 215 9.75 0.48 -55.26
C ARG A 215 9.95 -1.01 -55.46
#